data_AF-G3A205-F1
#
_entry.id   AF-G3A205-F1
#
_cell.length_a   1.000
_cell.length_b   1.000
_cell.length_c   1.000
_cell.angle_alpha   90.00
_cell.angle_beta   90.00
_cell.angle_gamma   90.00
#
_symmetry.space_group_name_H-M   'P 1'
#
loop_
_entity.id
_entity.type
_entity.pdbx_description
1 polymer ?
#
loop_
_entity_poly.entity_id
_entity_poly.type
_entity_poly.pdbx_seq_one_letter_code
_entity_poly.pdbx_strand_id
1 'polypeptide(L)'
;MTVALEHYTAMLAGHVLATEDALGRTSQPGYRQVWMWHAMEETEHKAVSCDVWNIAIQPGLRRYLLRTSVMLLTTVIFWSMVFYVHLRLICADRTCRRKFRGLGKAFHYLWIHPTPLRKIIPEWLDFFRPSFHPWDEDNRAALARVDLAPAPAVQ
;
A
#
# COMPACT_ATOMS: atom_id res chain seq x y z
N MET A 1 4.06 -15.73 1.27
CA MET A 1 3.47 -14.55 1.94
C MET A 1 4.14 -13.26 1.49
N THR A 2 5.49 -13.19 1.45
CA THR A 2 6.25 -11.99 1.03
C THR A 2 5.69 -11.32 -0.23
N VAL A 3 5.60 -12.03 -1.37
CA VAL A 3 5.03 -11.48 -2.62
C VAL A 3 3.65 -10.82 -2.44
N ALA A 4 2.78 -11.41 -1.62
CA ALA A 4 1.46 -10.86 -1.38
C ALA A 4 1.49 -9.61 -0.50
N LEU A 5 2.41 -9.54 0.47
CA LEU A 5 2.61 -8.36 1.31
C LEU A 5 3.23 -7.21 0.52
N GLU A 6 4.31 -7.47 -0.23
CA GLU A 6 4.98 -6.49 -1.10
C GLU A 6 4.03 -5.93 -2.16
N HIS A 7 3.18 -6.78 -2.74
CA HIS A 7 2.14 -6.29 -3.64
C HIS A 7 1.15 -5.38 -2.90
N TYR A 8 0.74 -5.74 -1.67
CA TYR A 8 -0.17 -4.92 -0.87
C TYR A 8 0.40 -3.54 -0.51
N THR A 9 1.65 -3.51 -0.06
CA THR A 9 2.34 -2.28 0.31
C THR A 9 2.63 -1.43 -0.92
N ALA A 10 2.96 -2.02 -2.06
CA ALA A 10 3.12 -1.33 -3.33
C ALA A 10 1.82 -0.66 -3.83
N MET A 11 0.64 -1.29 -3.67
CA MET A 11 -0.64 -0.64 -4.00
C MET A 11 -0.87 0.62 -3.16
N LEU A 12 -0.57 0.54 -1.86
CA LEU A 12 -0.69 1.67 -0.93
C LEU A 12 0.33 2.77 -1.27
N ALA A 13 1.55 2.38 -1.58
CA ALA A 13 2.62 3.27 -2.00
C ALA A 13 2.27 4.00 -3.31
N GLY A 14 1.73 3.28 -4.30
CA GLY A 14 1.23 3.87 -5.55
C GLY A 14 0.15 4.92 -5.29
N HIS A 15 -0.78 4.66 -4.38
CA HIS A 15 -1.78 5.65 -3.97
C HIS A 15 -1.17 6.90 -3.33
N VAL A 16 -0.16 6.70 -2.47
CA VAL A 16 0.58 7.75 -1.77
C VAL A 16 1.38 8.62 -2.75
N LEU A 17 2.02 8.03 -3.76
CA LEU A 17 2.75 8.73 -4.81
C LEU A 17 1.81 9.47 -5.79
N ALA A 18 0.64 8.91 -6.07
CA ALA A 18 -0.32 9.50 -7.02
C ALA A 18 -1.12 10.69 -6.44
N THR A 19 -1.14 10.85 -5.11
CA THR A 19 -2.00 11.83 -4.42
C THR A 19 -1.15 12.83 -3.65
N GLU A 20 -1.09 14.09 -4.12
CA GLU A 20 -0.25 15.14 -3.52
C GLU A 20 -0.50 15.37 -2.02
N ASP A 21 -1.74 15.15 -1.56
CA ASP A 21 -2.15 15.35 -0.17
C ASP A 21 -2.31 14.03 0.62
N ALA A 22 -1.80 12.90 0.11
CA ALA A 22 -1.95 11.60 0.79
C ALA A 22 -1.36 11.58 2.21
N LEU A 23 -0.25 12.28 2.41
CA LEU A 23 0.44 12.37 3.70
C LEU A 23 -0.05 13.56 4.55
N GLY A 24 -0.98 14.37 4.02
CA GLY A 24 -1.51 15.56 4.67
C GLY A 24 -0.60 16.79 4.53
N ARG A 25 -1.20 17.94 4.21
CA ARG A 25 -0.52 19.25 4.08
C ARG A 25 0.23 19.69 5.33
N THR A 26 -0.17 19.19 6.50
CA THR A 26 0.43 19.54 7.80
C THR A 26 1.50 18.54 8.23
N SER A 27 1.82 17.53 7.42
CA SER A 27 2.91 16.61 7.73
C SER A 27 4.23 17.38 7.80
N GLN A 28 5.05 17.03 8.78
CA GLN A 28 6.41 17.57 8.87
C GLN A 28 7.22 17.17 7.61
N PRO A 29 8.04 18.07 7.05
CA PRO A 29 8.73 17.84 5.77
C PRO A 29 9.59 16.57 5.74
N GLY A 30 10.35 16.28 6.81
CA GLY A 30 11.21 15.10 6.89
C GLY A 30 10.42 13.78 6.83
N TYR A 31 9.28 13.70 7.52
CA TYR A 31 8.42 12.51 7.44
C TYR A 31 7.84 12.33 6.04
N ARG A 32 7.45 13.43 5.39
CA ARG A 32 6.95 13.37 4.01
C ARG A 32 8.02 12.80 3.08
N GLN A 33 9.27 13.25 3.21
CA GLN A 33 10.38 12.74 2.41
C GLN A 33 10.61 11.24 2.63
N VAL A 34 10.67 10.80 3.89
CA VAL A 34 10.87 9.38 4.24
C VAL A 34 9.76 8.51 3.66
N TRP A 35 8.50 8.92 3.78
CA TRP A 35 7.37 8.17 3.22
C TRP A 35 7.37 8.15 1.69
N MET A 36 7.79 9.23 1.02
CA MET A 36 7.92 9.23 -0.44
C MET A 36 9.04 8.30 -0.90
N TRP A 37 10.19 8.33 -0.23
CA TRP A 37 11.30 7.43 -0.51
C TRP A 37 10.91 5.97 -0.32
N HIS A 38 10.32 5.61 0.83
CA HIS A 38 9.82 4.26 1.07
C HIS A 38 8.75 3.85 0.06
N ALA A 39 7.82 4.74 -0.32
CA ALA A 39 6.82 4.40 -1.31
C ALA A 39 7.44 4.02 -2.67
N MET A 40 8.56 4.63 -3.05
CA MET A 40 9.29 4.21 -4.26
C MET A 40 9.94 2.84 -4.07
N GLU A 41 10.62 2.61 -2.95
CA GLU A 41 11.26 1.34 -2.59
C GLU A 41 10.29 0.15 -2.65
N GLU A 42 9.08 0.31 -2.12
CA GLU A 42 8.02 -0.72 -2.13
C GLU A 42 7.61 -1.13 -3.57
N THR A 43 7.68 -0.22 -4.55
CA THR A 43 7.40 -0.57 -5.95
C THR A 43 8.47 -1.48 -6.56
N GLU A 44 9.73 -1.32 -6.14
CA GLU A 44 10.84 -2.18 -6.54
C GLU A 44 10.75 -3.56 -5.86
N HIS A 45 10.45 -3.57 -4.55
CA HIS A 45 10.29 -4.81 -3.79
C HIS A 45 9.17 -5.71 -4.34
N LYS A 46 8.06 -5.14 -4.81
CA LYS A 46 7.00 -5.88 -5.52
C LYS A 46 7.55 -6.65 -6.72
N ALA A 47 8.37 -6.01 -7.55
CA ALA A 47 8.94 -6.63 -8.73
C ALA A 47 9.94 -7.74 -8.36
N VAL A 48 10.90 -7.43 -7.49
CA VAL A 48 11.94 -8.37 -7.06
C VAL A 48 11.35 -9.60 -6.38
N SER A 49 10.40 -9.42 -5.47
CA SER A 49 9.78 -10.55 -4.77
C SER A 49 9.01 -11.47 -5.72
N CYS A 50 8.35 -10.92 -6.73
CA CYS A 50 7.66 -11.72 -7.74
C CYS A 50 8.63 -12.45 -8.67
N ASP A 51 9.74 -11.83 -9.06
CA ASP A 51 10.76 -12.48 -9.90
C ASP A 51 11.40 -13.66 -9.17
N VAL A 52 11.73 -13.48 -7.89
CA VAL A 52 12.23 -14.57 -7.03
C VAL A 52 11.20 -15.71 -6.93
N TRP A 53 9.92 -15.39 -6.78
CA TRP A 53 8.84 -16.39 -6.80
C TRP A 53 8.71 -17.10 -8.16
N ASN A 54 8.89 -16.35 -9.24
CA ASN A 54 8.87 -16.83 -10.61
C ASN A 54 9.94 -17.87 -10.90
N ILE A 55 11.13 -17.68 -10.32
CA ILE A 55 12.25 -18.62 -10.37
C ILE A 55 12.02 -19.82 -9.44
N ALA A 56 11.54 -19.58 -8.21
CA ALA A 56 11.44 -20.62 -7.19
C ALA A 56 10.31 -21.63 -7.44
N ILE A 57 9.21 -21.22 -8.09
CA ILE A 57 8.04 -22.07 -8.29
C ILE A 57 7.71 -22.20 -9.78
N GLN A 58 7.63 -23.46 -10.23
CA GLN A 58 7.30 -23.82 -11.60
C GLN A 58 5.93 -23.26 -12.02
N PRO A 59 5.79 -22.81 -13.28
CA PRO A 59 4.52 -22.32 -13.81
C PRO A 59 3.45 -23.42 -13.81
N GLY A 60 2.19 -23.03 -13.61
CA GLY A 60 1.05 -23.93 -13.65
C GLY A 60 -0.06 -23.59 -12.66
N LEU A 61 -1.11 -24.41 -12.64
CA LEU A 61 -2.29 -24.19 -11.80
C LEU A 61 -1.95 -24.12 -10.31
N ARG A 62 -1.02 -24.97 -9.83
CA ARG A 62 -0.58 -24.97 -8.43
C ARG A 62 0.01 -23.62 -8.01
N ARG A 63 0.86 -23.02 -8.84
CA ARG A 63 1.45 -21.69 -8.59
C ARG A 63 0.37 -20.62 -8.48
N TYR A 64 -0.59 -20.64 -9.41
CA TYR A 64 -1.72 -19.71 -9.41
C TYR A 64 -2.54 -19.83 -8.13
N LEU A 65 -2.97 -21.05 -7.77
CA LEU A 65 -3.77 -21.31 -6.58
C LEU A 65 -3.02 -20.93 -5.30
N LEU A 66 -1.72 -21.22 -5.23
CA LEU A 66 -0.90 -20.84 -4.07
C LEU A 66 -0.78 -19.32 -3.95
N ARG A 67 -0.54 -18.62 -5.07
CA ARG A 67 -0.42 -17.17 -5.11
C ARG A 67 -1.72 -16.48 -4.67
N THR A 68 -2.87 -16.91 -5.21
CA THR A 68 -4.18 -16.31 -4.88
C THR A 68 -4.66 -16.67 -3.48
N SER A 69 -4.52 -17.92 -3.04
CA SER A 69 -4.88 -18.33 -1.67
C SER A 69 -4.04 -17.60 -0.61
N VAL A 70 -2.74 -17.43 -0.86
CA VAL A 70 -1.87 -16.66 0.03
C VAL A 70 -2.24 -15.19 0.03
N MET A 71 -2.62 -14.58 -1.10
CA MET A 71 -3.11 -13.20 -1.12
C MET A 71 -4.39 -13.03 -0.29
N LEU A 72 -5.33 -13.97 -0.36
CA LEU A 72 -6.53 -13.95 0.48
C LEU A 72 -6.19 -14.08 1.97
N LEU A 73 -5.33 -15.02 2.32
CA LEU A 73 -4.86 -15.20 3.70
C LEU A 73 -4.15 -13.95 4.22
N THR A 74 -3.24 -13.38 3.42
CA THR A 74 -2.54 -12.13 3.73
C THR A 74 -3.53 -10.99 3.92
N THR A 75 -4.54 -10.86 3.06
CA THR A 75 -5.57 -9.82 3.18
C THR A 75 -6.28 -9.88 4.53
N VAL A 76 -6.70 -11.08 4.96
CA VAL A 76 -7.37 -11.27 6.25
C VAL A 76 -6.45 -10.91 7.41
N ILE A 77 -5.22 -11.43 7.41
CA ILE A 77 -4.25 -11.19 8.49
C ILE A 77 -3.86 -9.71 8.56
N PHE A 78 -3.52 -9.12 7.42
CA PHE A 78 -3.06 -7.73 7.31
C PHE A 78 -4.12 -6.75 7.81
N TRP A 79 -5.36 -6.84 7.31
CA TRP A 79 -6.42 -5.93 7.73
C TRP A 79 -6.86 -6.14 9.18
N SER A 80 -6.84 -7.38 9.66
CA SER A 80 -7.13 -7.66 11.07
C SER A 80 -6.07 -6.99 11.97
N MET A 81 -4.80 -7.08 11.59
CA MET A 81 -3.70 -6.45 12.31
C MET A 81 -3.78 -4.92 12.25
N VAL A 82 -3.97 -4.34 11.06
CA VAL A 82 -4.13 -2.89 10.86
C VAL A 82 -5.29 -2.37 11.71
N PHE A 83 -6.45 -3.03 11.65
CA PHE A 83 -7.61 -2.64 12.42
C PHE A 83 -7.35 -2.74 13.92
N TYR A 84 -6.75 -3.83 14.39
CA TYR A 84 -6.40 -4.02 15.79
C TYR A 84 -5.45 -2.92 16.30
N VAL A 85 -4.36 -2.65 15.58
CA VAL A 85 -3.39 -1.60 15.95
C VAL A 85 -4.07 -0.24 15.96
N HIS A 86 -4.90 0.07 14.95
CA HIS A 86 -5.60 1.34 14.87
C HIS A 86 -6.60 1.53 16.03
N LEU A 87 -7.36 0.49 16.38
CA LEU A 87 -8.23 0.51 17.55
C LEU A 87 -7.43 0.70 18.84
N ARG A 88 -6.30 0.02 19.00
CA ARG A 88 -5.43 0.16 20.17
C ARG A 88 -4.90 1.59 20.30
N LEU A 89 -4.51 2.23 19.20
CA LEU A 89 -4.08 3.64 19.20
C LEU A 89 -5.23 4.58 19.61
N ILE A 90 -6.42 4.43 19.03
CA ILE A 90 -7.60 5.23 19.39
C ILE A 90 -7.98 5.03 20.87
N CYS A 91 -7.90 3.80 21.37
CA CYS A 91 -8.21 3.48 22.76
C CYS A 91 -7.16 4.06 23.71
N ALA A 92 -5.87 4.04 23.35
CA ALA A 92 -4.78 4.59 24.14
C ALA A 92 -4.76 6.13 24.17
N ASP A 93 -5.29 6.79 23.14
CA ASP A 93 -5.37 8.26 23.09
C ASP A 93 -6.30 8.80 24.19
N ARG A 94 -5.71 9.50 25.16
CA ARG A 94 -6.40 10.14 26.29
C ARG A 94 -7.07 11.47 25.92
N THR A 95 -6.67 12.09 24.82
CA THR A 95 -7.19 13.38 24.35
C THR A 95 -8.45 13.23 23.49
N CYS A 96 -8.63 12.06 22.87
CA CYS A 96 -9.78 11.76 22.03
C CYS A 96 -11.06 11.50 22.87
N ARG A 97 -11.79 12.57 23.20
CA ARG A 97 -13.05 12.50 24.00
C ARG A 97 -14.22 11.85 23.27
N ARG A 98 -14.19 11.77 21.93
CA ARG A 98 -15.29 11.26 21.09
C ARG A 98 -14.81 10.13 20.16
N LYS A 99 -14.27 9.06 20.75
CA LYS A 99 -13.65 7.92 20.04
C LYS A 99 -14.50 7.36 18.90
N PHE A 100 -15.81 7.15 19.12
CA PHE A 100 -16.74 6.65 18.08
C PHE A 100 -16.91 7.62 16.90
N ARG A 101 -16.95 8.94 17.14
CA ARG A 101 -17.00 9.92 16.05
C ARG A 101 -15.68 9.97 15.29
N GLY A 102 -14.55 9.78 15.97
CA GLY A 102 -13.23 9.64 15.35
C GLY A 102 -13.18 8.43 14.42
N LEU A 103 -13.65 7.28 14.89
CA LEU A 103 -13.72 6.05 14.09
C LEU A 103 -14.64 6.21 12.87
N GLY A 104 -15.80 6.87 13.03
CA GLY A 104 -16.71 7.19 11.92
C GLY A 104 -16.07 8.12 10.88
N LYS A 105 -15.28 9.11 11.31
CA LYS A 105 -14.51 9.97 10.40
C LYS A 105 -13.42 9.20 9.66
N ALA A 106 -12.70 8.31 10.34
CA ALA A 106 -11.70 7.45 9.72
C ALA A 106 -12.34 6.53 8.67
N PHE A 107 -13.46 5.90 9.00
CA PHE A 107 -14.23 5.09 8.06
C PHE A 107 -14.68 5.90 6.84
N HIS A 108 -15.24 7.09 7.06
CA HIS A 108 -15.65 7.99 5.99
C HIS A 108 -14.47 8.38 5.09
N TYR A 109 -13.33 8.72 5.69
CA TYR A 109 -12.11 9.04 4.93
C TYR A 109 -11.70 7.87 4.04
N LEU A 110 -11.57 6.67 4.62
CA LEU A 110 -11.08 5.46 3.95
C LEU A 110 -12.01 4.95 2.84
N TRP A 111 -13.34 5.05 3.05
CA TRP A 111 -14.34 4.39 2.20
C TRP A 111 -15.31 5.31 1.47
N ILE A 112 -15.55 6.54 1.93
CA ILE A 112 -16.59 7.43 1.37
C ILE A 112 -16.01 8.61 0.58
N HIS A 113 -15.07 9.34 1.16
CA HIS A 113 -14.35 10.43 0.47
C HIS A 113 -13.10 10.81 1.28
N PRO A 114 -11.88 10.82 0.70
CA PRO A 114 -11.53 10.69 -0.73
C PRO A 114 -11.37 9.23 -1.24
N THR A 115 -11.83 8.25 -0.46
CA THR A 115 -11.89 6.81 -0.81
C THR A 115 -10.55 6.15 -1.16
N PRO A 116 -9.47 6.35 -0.39
CA PRO A 116 -8.17 5.73 -0.68
C PRO A 116 -8.28 4.21 -0.79
N LEU A 117 -9.06 3.54 0.08
CA LEU A 117 -9.17 2.08 0.03
C LEU A 117 -9.99 1.57 -1.15
N ARG A 118 -10.94 2.35 -1.67
CA ARG A 118 -11.67 1.93 -2.88
C ARG A 118 -10.81 2.06 -4.13
N LYS A 119 -9.87 3.01 -4.13
CA LYS A 119 -8.97 3.26 -5.27
C LYS A 119 -7.95 2.13 -5.49
N ILE A 120 -7.60 1.38 -4.43
CA ILE A 120 -6.69 0.22 -4.52
C ILE A 120 -7.40 -1.10 -4.87
N ILE A 121 -8.74 -1.17 -4.81
CA ILE A 121 -9.48 -2.41 -5.10
C ILE A 121 -9.24 -2.94 -6.53
N PRO A 122 -9.22 -2.11 -7.59
CA PRO A 122 -8.94 -2.60 -8.94
C PRO A 122 -7.57 -3.28 -9.05
N GLU A 123 -6.54 -2.68 -8.47
CA GLU A 123 -5.17 -3.21 -8.44
C GLU A 123 -5.11 -4.54 -7.67
N TRP A 124 -5.81 -4.61 -6.52
CA TRP A 124 -5.93 -5.85 -5.75
C TRP A 124 -6.64 -6.96 -6.53
N LEU A 125 -7.69 -6.63 -7.28
CA LEU A 125 -8.40 -7.58 -8.14
C LEU A 125 -7.54 -8.06 -9.31
N ASP A 126 -6.72 -7.18 -9.87
CA ASP A 126 -5.80 -7.49 -10.97
C ASP A 126 -4.78 -8.56 -10.59
N PHE A 127 -4.38 -8.62 -9.30
CA PHE A 127 -3.56 -9.71 -8.78
C PHE A 127 -4.20 -11.09 -9.04
N PHE A 128 -5.51 -11.23 -9.03
CA PHE A 128 -6.16 -12.54 -9.23
C PHE A 128 -6.20 -12.99 -10.69
N ARG A 129 -5.73 -12.18 -11.65
CA ARG A 129 -5.67 -12.60 -13.06
C ARG A 129 -4.62 -13.71 -13.26
N PRO A 130 -4.91 -14.75 -14.06
CA PRO A 130 -3.94 -15.80 -14.36
C PRO A 130 -2.68 -15.29 -15.07
N SER A 131 -2.82 -14.25 -15.90
CA SER A 131 -1.74 -13.60 -16.65
C SER A 131 -1.10 -12.41 -15.93
N PHE A 132 -1.39 -12.21 -14.64
CA PHE A 132 -0.86 -11.09 -13.88
C PHE A 132 0.68 -11.08 -13.85
N HIS A 133 1.27 -9.96 -14.24
CA HIS A 133 2.67 -9.65 -13.97
C HIS A 133 2.77 -8.31 -13.21
N PRO A 134 3.61 -8.20 -12.16
CA PRO A 134 3.74 -6.94 -11.42
C PRO A 134 4.26 -5.73 -12.22
N TRP A 135 4.76 -5.96 -13.44
CA TRP A 135 5.21 -4.92 -14.37
C TRP A 135 4.05 -4.37 -15.23
N ASP A 136 2.86 -4.98 -15.17
CA ASP A 136 1.67 -4.50 -15.89
C ASP A 136 1.17 -3.15 -15.34
N GLU A 137 1.55 -2.82 -14.10
CA GLU A 137 1.27 -1.54 -13.46
C GLU A 137 2.37 -0.52 -13.81
N ASP A 138 2.07 0.43 -14.69
CA ASP A 138 3.02 1.47 -15.13
C ASP A 138 3.21 2.55 -14.07
N ASN A 139 4.20 2.35 -13.19
CA ASN A 139 4.59 3.29 -12.15
C ASN A 139 5.52 4.41 -12.64
N ARG A 140 5.93 4.42 -13.93
CA ARG A 140 6.94 5.37 -14.44
C ARG A 140 6.48 6.82 -14.36
N ALA A 141 5.19 7.08 -14.57
CA ALA A 141 4.63 8.41 -14.45
C ALA A 141 4.65 8.94 -13.01
N ALA A 142 4.60 8.07 -12.01
CA ALA A 142 4.72 8.44 -10.59
C ALA A 142 6.18 8.69 -10.22
N LEU A 143 7.11 7.84 -10.67
CA LEU A 143 8.55 7.98 -10.45
C LEU A 143 9.11 9.27 -11.07
N ALA A 144 8.72 9.59 -12.30
CA ALA A 144 9.16 10.81 -13.00
C ALA A 144 8.77 12.11 -12.28
N ARG A 145 7.70 12.11 -11.48
CA ARG A 145 7.30 13.27 -10.66
C ARG A 145 8.16 13.44 -9.41
N VAL A 146 8.71 12.35 -8.88
CA VAL A 146 9.58 12.38 -7.71
C VAL A 146 11.00 12.80 -8.09
N ASP A 147 11.50 12.36 -9.25
CA ASP A 147 12.83 12.76 -9.77
C ASP A 147 12.92 14.26 -10.11
N LEU A 148 11.78 14.90 -10.38
CA LEU A 148 11.70 16.34 -10.64
C LEU A 148 11.55 17.19 -9.37
N ALA A 149 11.31 16.57 -8.21
CA ALA A 149 11.30 17.29 -6.94
C ALA A 149 12.75 17.60 -6.54
N PRO A 150 13.11 18.88 -6.32
CA PRO A 150 14.49 19.23 -6.00
C PRO A 150 14.95 18.47 -4.75
N ALA A 151 16.08 17.76 -4.88
CA ALA A 151 16.73 17.13 -3.75
C ALA A 151 16.96 18.20 -2.67
N PRO A 152 16.55 17.96 -1.41
CA PRO A 152 16.80 18.93 -0.36
C PRO A 152 18.32 19.07 -0.19
N ALA A 153 18.79 20.31 -0.29
CA ALA A 153 20.15 20.65 0.05
C ALA A 153 20.39 20.18 1.50
N VAL A 154 21.34 19.26 1.66
CA VAL A 154 21.85 18.85 2.96
C VAL A 154 22.49 20.10 3.58
N GLN A 155 21.86 20.65 4.63
CA GLN A 155 22.44 21.68 5.50
C GLN A 155 23.07 21.01 6.72
#